data_AF-A0A934YCN4-F1
#
_entry.id   AF-A0A934YCN4-F1
#
_cell.length_a   1.000
_cell.length_b   1.000
_cell.length_c   1.000
_cell.angle_alpha   90.00
_cell.angle_beta   90.00
_cell.angle_gamma   90.00
#
_symmetry.space_group_name_H-M   'P 1'
#
loop_
_entity.id
_entity.type
_entity.pdbx_description
1 polymer ?
#
loop_
_entity_poly.entity_id
_entity_poly.type
_entity_poly.pdbx_seq_one_letter_code
_entity_poly.pdbx_strand_id
1 'polypeptide(L)'
;MKKAFIKQHYLSDTSLPLAMFLDQTKVQLASGTCFIYRYEDEFFLITNWHNVTGLNPANMEPLSDHGGRPDVFRITMQKNEQPLSHLYVYRYLFLDNKATWFVHPEYAEKVDVVAIPIHFDENVRVSAINRFSFDNYELEIADDVFILGFPYNLDGGAFFPIWKKGSVASEPTLPMDNLPKFLIDTASRSGMSGSPVIFKRPGPHIINNVLDDKTRLDTICGFAGVYSGRIQGKSALDAQLGIVWKKEVIEEIIEGKVLDSITF
;
A
#
# COMPACT_ATOMS: atom_id res chain seq x y z
N MET A 1 -34.38 14.91 8.44
CA MET A 1 -33.58 14.71 7.21
C MET A 1 -33.07 13.27 7.23
N LYS A 2 -33.35 12.46 6.21
CA LYS A 2 -32.76 11.11 6.11
C LYS A 2 -31.25 11.28 5.89
N LYS A 3 -30.39 10.76 6.78
CA LYS A 3 -28.95 10.62 6.50
C LYS A 3 -28.86 9.81 5.20
N ALA A 4 -28.37 10.43 4.12
CA ALA A 4 -28.09 9.70 2.90
C ALA A 4 -26.93 8.73 3.21
N PHE A 5 -27.21 7.43 3.24
CA PHE A 5 -26.17 6.43 3.33
C PHE A 5 -25.48 6.37 1.97
N ILE A 6 -24.23 6.84 1.93
CA ILE A 6 -23.39 6.70 0.74
C ILE A 6 -22.96 5.23 0.68
N LYS A 7 -23.38 4.53 -0.38
CA LYS A 7 -22.97 3.16 -0.64
C LYS A 7 -21.61 3.16 -1.34
N GLN A 8 -20.54 3.27 -0.56
CA GLN A 8 -19.16 3.15 -1.06
C GLN A 8 -18.73 1.68 -1.17
N HIS A 9 -17.76 1.39 -2.04
CA HIS A 9 -17.13 0.07 -2.09
C HIS A 9 -16.27 -0.11 -0.82
N TYR A 10 -16.40 -1.24 -0.12
CA TYR A 10 -15.75 -1.46 1.17
C TYR A 10 -14.21 -1.37 1.10
N LEU A 11 -13.59 -1.86 0.01
CA LEU A 11 -12.15 -1.69 -0.22
C LEU A 11 -11.72 -0.24 -0.44
N SER A 12 -12.61 0.69 -0.76
CA SER A 12 -12.22 2.11 -0.80
C SER A 12 -11.87 2.66 0.58
N ASP A 13 -12.30 2.00 1.65
CA ASP A 13 -11.97 2.40 3.03
C ASP A 13 -10.58 1.90 3.46
N THR A 14 -9.88 1.05 2.69
CA THR A 14 -8.62 0.44 3.14
C THR A 14 -7.41 1.32 2.96
N SER A 15 -7.43 2.21 1.96
CA SER A 15 -6.29 3.07 1.62
C SER A 15 -6.47 4.45 2.22
N LEU A 16 -5.39 4.99 2.77
CA LEU A 16 -5.36 6.28 3.44
C LEU A 16 -4.34 7.20 2.75
N PRO A 17 -4.69 8.47 2.51
CA PRO A 17 -3.75 9.43 1.96
C PRO A 17 -2.69 9.74 3.02
N LEU A 18 -1.43 9.68 2.59
CA LEU A 18 -0.27 9.90 3.43
C LEU A 18 0.42 11.20 2.99
N ALA A 19 0.68 12.10 3.92
CA ALA A 19 1.49 13.29 3.69
C ALA A 19 2.70 13.29 4.62
N MET A 20 3.87 13.62 4.06
CA MET A 20 5.18 13.48 4.70
C MET A 20 5.74 14.88 4.94
N PHE A 21 6.15 15.16 6.18
CA PHE A 21 6.53 16.49 6.63
C PHE A 21 7.91 16.51 7.29
N LEU A 22 8.49 17.71 7.34
CA LEU A 22 9.53 18.07 8.31
C LEU A 22 8.87 18.81 9.48
N ASP A 23 9.01 18.30 10.72
CA ASP A 23 8.25 18.76 11.88
C ASP A 23 8.63 20.18 12.28
N GLN A 24 9.92 20.51 12.19
CA GLN A 24 10.43 21.82 12.59
C GLN A 24 9.86 22.95 11.73
N THR A 25 9.73 22.73 10.42
CA THR A 25 9.30 23.76 9.45
C THR A 25 7.84 23.62 9.04
N LYS A 26 7.20 22.47 9.34
CA LYS A 26 5.87 22.07 8.88
C LYS A 26 5.74 22.03 7.35
N VAL A 27 6.85 22.00 6.62
CA VAL A 27 6.86 21.88 5.16
C VAL A 27 6.47 20.46 4.78
N GLN A 28 5.49 20.34 3.88
CA GLN A 28 5.16 19.06 3.26
C GLN A 28 6.23 18.77 2.19
N LEU A 29 6.94 17.65 2.36
CA LEU A 29 8.00 17.21 1.46
C LEU A 29 7.43 16.38 0.31
N ALA A 30 6.49 15.48 0.63
CA ALA A 30 5.92 14.55 -0.33
C ALA A 30 4.53 14.07 0.10
N SER A 31 3.90 13.32 -0.80
CA SER A 31 2.63 12.62 -0.57
C SER A 31 2.72 11.21 -1.11
N GLY A 32 2.02 10.28 -0.45
CA GLY A 32 1.98 8.87 -0.79
C GLY A 32 0.66 8.24 -0.37
N THR A 33 0.65 6.92 -0.33
CA THR A 33 -0.46 6.13 0.17
C THR A 33 0.05 5.21 1.29
N CYS A 34 -0.81 4.94 2.26
CA CYS A 34 -0.62 3.83 3.20
C CYS A 34 -1.94 3.08 3.37
N PHE A 35 -1.90 1.92 3.99
CA PHE A 35 -3.11 1.19 4.38
C PHE A 35 -2.90 0.50 5.72
N ILE A 36 -3.99 0.08 6.35
CA ILE A 36 -3.95 -0.58 7.65
C ILE A 36 -3.90 -2.10 7.43
N TYR A 37 -3.00 -2.76 8.15
CA TYR A 37 -2.95 -4.21 8.29
C TYR A 37 -3.18 -4.58 9.75
N ARG A 38 -3.92 -5.66 10.00
CA ARG A 38 -4.07 -6.21 11.35
C ARG A 38 -3.29 -7.50 11.44
N TYR A 39 -2.45 -7.65 12.46
CA TYR A 39 -1.79 -8.92 12.75
C TYR A 39 -1.98 -9.21 14.23
N GLU A 40 -2.53 -10.38 14.55
CA GLU A 40 -3.03 -10.70 15.89
C GLU A 40 -3.98 -9.60 16.42
N ASP A 41 -3.64 -8.98 17.56
CA ASP A 41 -4.41 -7.91 18.19
C ASP A 41 -3.79 -6.52 17.98
N GLU A 42 -2.79 -6.41 17.12
CA GLU A 42 -2.10 -5.16 16.79
C GLU A 42 -2.47 -4.65 15.38
N PHE A 43 -2.32 -3.33 15.20
CA PHE A 43 -2.48 -2.69 13.90
C PHE A 43 -1.17 -2.09 13.43
N PHE A 44 -0.98 -2.14 12.12
CA PHE A 44 0.20 -1.63 11.44
C PHE A 44 -0.22 -0.74 10.28
N LEU A 45 0.48 0.38 10.10
CA LEU A 45 0.46 1.10 8.84
C LEU A 45 1.49 0.48 7.91
N ILE A 46 1.03 0.09 6.73
CA ILE A 46 1.90 -0.43 5.68
C ILE A 46 2.08 0.66 4.63
N THR A 47 3.33 0.93 4.28
CA THR A 47 3.71 1.85 3.20
C THR A 47 5.10 1.46 2.68
N ASN A 48 5.64 2.21 1.73
CA ASN A 48 6.99 1.96 1.23
C ASN A 48 8.07 2.51 2.14
N TRP A 49 9.25 1.88 2.12
CA TRP A 49 10.42 2.33 2.87
C TRP A 49 10.86 3.72 2.43
N HIS A 50 10.84 4.00 1.13
CA HIS A 50 11.21 5.33 0.65
C HIS A 50 10.25 6.45 1.09
N ASN A 51 9.01 6.12 1.48
CA ASN A 51 8.08 7.11 2.03
C ASN A 51 8.50 7.54 3.45
N VAL A 52 9.10 6.65 4.24
CA VAL A 52 9.58 6.98 5.59
C VAL A 52 10.98 7.59 5.59
N THR A 53 11.80 7.32 4.57
CA THR A 53 13.19 7.79 4.54
C THR A 53 13.45 8.95 3.59
N GLY A 54 12.65 9.11 2.53
CA GLY A 54 12.91 10.03 1.43
C GLY A 54 14.05 9.59 0.49
N LEU A 55 14.53 8.35 0.64
CA LEU A 55 15.69 7.82 -0.09
C LEU A 55 15.28 6.71 -1.05
N ASN A 56 16.03 6.54 -2.13
CA ASN A 56 15.87 5.43 -3.05
C ASN A 56 16.53 4.16 -2.46
N PRO A 57 15.80 3.05 -2.28
CA PRO A 57 16.33 1.84 -1.65
C PRO A 57 17.46 1.16 -2.45
N ALA A 58 17.59 1.44 -3.75
CA ALA A 58 18.61 0.80 -4.58
C ALA A 58 19.99 1.47 -4.49
N ASN A 59 20.04 2.78 -4.25
CA ASN A 59 21.29 3.56 -4.27
C ASN A 59 21.47 4.52 -3.09
N MET A 60 20.48 4.60 -2.19
CA MET A 60 20.45 5.47 -1.02
C MET A 60 20.50 6.98 -1.33
N GLU A 61 20.29 7.37 -2.59
CA GLU A 61 20.23 8.77 -2.99
C GLU A 61 18.85 9.36 -2.65
N PRO A 62 18.75 10.66 -2.34
CA PRO A 62 17.47 11.32 -2.14
C PRO A 62 16.56 11.22 -3.37
N LEU A 63 15.28 10.94 -3.16
CA LEU A 63 14.29 10.89 -4.24
C LEU A 63 13.87 12.27 -4.76
N SER A 64 14.14 13.33 -3.99
CA SER A 64 13.78 14.70 -4.34
C SER A 64 14.99 15.63 -4.36
N ASP A 65 14.95 16.63 -5.22
CA ASP A 65 16.03 17.61 -5.40
C ASP A 65 16.33 18.41 -4.12
N HIS A 66 15.33 18.57 -3.24
CA HIS A 66 15.50 19.28 -1.98
C HIS A 66 16.21 18.43 -0.91
N GLY A 67 16.40 17.13 -1.13
CA GLY A 67 17.15 16.23 -0.23
C GLY A 67 16.55 16.03 1.16
N GLY A 68 15.31 16.49 1.36
CA GLY A 68 14.67 16.52 2.67
C GLY A 68 14.12 15.16 3.04
N ARG A 69 14.39 14.72 4.27
CA ARG A 69 13.88 13.47 4.83
C ARG A 69 12.71 13.78 5.76
N PRO A 70 11.57 13.07 5.66
CA PRO A 70 10.47 13.29 6.57
C PRO A 70 10.78 12.77 7.97
N ASP A 71 10.27 13.44 8.99
CA ASP A 71 10.29 13.00 10.39
C ASP A 71 8.86 12.79 10.94
N VAL A 72 7.84 13.25 10.21
CA VAL A 72 6.44 13.15 10.60
C VAL A 72 5.56 12.76 9.43
N PHE A 73 4.67 11.80 9.69
CA PHE A 73 3.54 11.46 8.86
C PHE A 73 2.27 12.12 9.34
N ARG A 74 1.44 12.57 8.39
CA ARG A 74 0.04 12.93 8.59
C ARG A 74 -0.83 12.02 7.74
N ILE A 75 -1.79 11.37 8.37
CA ILE A 75 -2.73 10.44 7.75
C ILE A 75 -4.14 11.00 7.91
N THR A 76 -4.91 11.04 6.83
CA THR A 76 -6.32 11.46 6.91
C THR A 76 -7.19 10.23 7.11
N MET A 77 -7.95 10.19 8.21
CA MET A 77 -8.83 9.07 8.56
C MET A 77 -10.28 9.53 8.68
N GLN A 78 -11.23 8.67 8.32
CA GLN A 78 -12.65 8.90 8.57
C GLN A 78 -12.95 8.80 10.07
N LYS A 79 -13.83 9.68 10.56
CA LYS A 79 -14.37 9.59 11.91
C LYS A 79 -15.42 8.47 12.01
N ASN A 80 -15.51 7.83 13.17
CA ASN A 80 -16.60 6.89 13.46
C ASN A 80 -17.96 7.58 13.39
N GLU A 81 -18.96 6.85 12.87
CA GLU A 81 -20.39 7.23 12.86
C GLU A 81 -20.77 8.56 12.17
N GLN A 82 -19.80 9.25 11.57
CA GLN A 82 -19.95 10.49 10.81
C GLN A 82 -19.39 10.31 9.39
N PRO A 83 -20.19 9.76 8.46
CA PRO A 83 -19.78 9.59 7.08
C PRO A 83 -19.20 10.90 6.50
N LEU A 84 -18.10 10.80 5.76
CA LEU A 84 -17.38 11.92 5.12
C LEU A 84 -16.73 12.94 6.06
N SER A 85 -16.81 12.76 7.38
CA SER A 85 -16.07 13.55 8.35
C SER A 85 -14.69 12.94 8.57
N HIS A 86 -13.64 13.75 8.58
CA HIS A 86 -12.26 13.27 8.65
C HIS A 86 -11.49 13.92 9.80
N LEU A 87 -10.44 13.25 10.27
CA LEU A 87 -9.45 13.79 11.19
C LEU A 87 -8.04 13.46 10.72
N TYR A 88 -7.07 14.20 11.24
CA TYR A 88 -5.66 13.95 10.97
C TYR A 88 -5.02 13.19 12.12
N VAL A 89 -4.38 12.07 11.80
CA VAL A 89 -3.51 11.32 12.71
C VAL A 89 -2.07 11.63 12.36
N TYR A 90 -1.31 12.11 13.35
CA TYR A 90 0.11 12.41 13.19
C TYR A 90 0.96 11.30 13.81
N ARG A 91 2.05 10.93 13.14
CA ARG A 91 3.01 9.92 13.62
C ARG A 91 4.43 10.39 13.40
N TYR A 92 5.21 10.40 14.48
CA TYR A 92 6.65 10.63 14.40
C TYR A 92 7.34 9.37 13.90
N LEU A 93 8.20 9.54 12.89
CA LEU A 93 8.95 8.47 12.26
C LEU A 93 10.20 8.09 13.07
N PHE A 94 10.69 9.02 13.89
CA PHE A 94 11.86 8.80 14.73
C PHE A 94 11.56 9.12 16.19
N LEU A 95 12.07 8.28 17.10
CA LEU A 95 12.10 8.52 18.53
C LEU A 95 13.53 8.32 19.02
N ASP A 96 14.10 9.32 19.69
CA ASP A 96 15.50 9.32 20.13
C ASP A 96 16.49 8.94 19.00
N ASN A 97 16.27 9.52 17.81
CA ASN A 97 17.02 9.26 16.57
C ASN A 97 16.93 7.83 16.02
N LYS A 98 16.01 6.99 16.52
CA LYS A 98 15.76 5.64 16.04
C LYS A 98 14.46 5.59 15.25
N ALA A 99 14.46 4.85 14.14
CA ALA A 99 13.28 4.56 13.37
C ALA A 99 12.18 3.90 14.23
N THR A 100 10.92 4.26 13.97
CA THR A 100 9.74 3.71 14.65
C THR A 100 9.01 2.65 13.81
N TRP A 101 9.66 2.12 12.78
CA TRP A 101 9.10 1.16 11.83
C TRP A 101 9.96 -0.09 11.70
N PHE A 102 9.33 -1.19 11.28
CA PHE A 102 9.99 -2.45 10.96
C PHE A 102 10.30 -2.55 9.46
N VAL A 103 11.42 -3.19 9.16
CA VAL A 103 11.91 -3.52 7.81
C VAL A 103 12.00 -5.04 7.64
N HIS A 104 12.18 -5.50 6.40
CA HIS A 104 12.28 -6.94 6.13
C HIS A 104 13.51 -7.54 6.83
N PRO A 105 13.37 -8.66 7.57
CA PRO A 105 14.45 -9.20 8.40
C PRO A 105 15.68 -9.64 7.60
N GLU A 106 15.49 -10.19 6.40
CA GLU A 106 16.59 -10.60 5.50
C GLU A 106 17.04 -9.49 4.54
N TYR A 107 16.10 -8.84 3.85
CA TYR A 107 16.40 -7.91 2.75
C TYR A 107 16.45 -6.43 3.16
N ALA A 108 16.08 -6.08 4.40
CA ALA A 108 16.02 -4.71 4.90
C ALA A 108 15.35 -3.75 3.90
N GLU A 109 15.99 -2.62 3.56
CA GLU A 109 15.48 -1.60 2.63
C GLU A 109 15.31 -2.08 1.19
N LYS A 110 15.95 -3.19 0.80
CA LYS A 110 15.82 -3.75 -0.57
C LYS A 110 14.41 -4.24 -0.83
N VAL A 111 13.68 -4.65 0.21
CA VAL A 111 12.23 -4.76 0.16
C VAL A 111 11.68 -3.40 0.60
N ASP A 112 11.20 -2.63 -0.38
CA ASP A 112 10.73 -1.26 -0.18
C ASP A 112 9.34 -1.24 0.46
N VAL A 113 9.18 -1.90 1.60
CA VAL A 113 7.97 -1.99 2.41
C VAL A 113 8.35 -1.89 3.87
N VAL A 114 7.57 -1.13 4.63
CA VAL A 114 7.73 -1.01 6.09
C VAL A 114 6.41 -1.25 6.79
N ALA A 115 6.48 -1.74 8.03
CA ALA A 115 5.35 -1.83 8.93
C ALA A 115 5.56 -0.89 10.12
N ILE A 116 4.64 0.05 10.33
CA ILE A 116 4.70 1.00 11.45
C ILE A 116 3.62 0.60 12.47
N PRO A 117 3.99 0.14 13.67
CA PRO A 117 3.02 -0.14 14.73
C PRO A 117 2.16 1.10 15.03
N ILE A 118 0.86 0.92 15.14
CA ILE A 118 -0.06 2.02 15.41
C ILE A 118 -1.21 1.61 16.34
N HIS A 119 -1.49 2.49 17.30
CA HIS A 119 -2.73 2.46 18.06
C HIS A 119 -3.67 3.57 17.57
N PHE A 120 -4.97 3.27 17.56
CA PHE A 120 -6.01 4.17 17.12
C PHE A 120 -6.92 4.53 18.30
N ASP A 121 -7.32 5.79 18.38
CA ASP A 121 -8.35 6.22 19.32
C ASP A 121 -9.73 5.69 18.88
N GLU A 122 -10.68 5.59 19.81
CA GLU A 122 -12.04 5.09 19.55
C GLU A 122 -12.85 5.92 18.53
N ASN A 123 -12.36 7.10 18.15
CA ASN A 123 -13.05 8.03 17.27
C ASN A 123 -12.75 7.85 15.77
N VAL A 124 -11.82 6.97 15.39
CA VAL A 124 -11.49 6.71 13.98
C VAL A 124 -12.08 5.41 13.47
N ARG A 125 -12.48 5.43 12.20
CA ARG A 125 -12.88 4.23 11.48
C ARG A 125 -11.64 3.49 10.99
N VAL A 126 -11.44 2.28 11.51
CA VAL A 126 -10.31 1.42 11.17
C VAL A 126 -10.77 0.32 10.21
N SER A 127 -10.24 0.37 8.97
CA SER A 127 -10.54 -0.60 7.91
C SER A 127 -9.26 -1.28 7.45
N ALA A 128 -8.84 -2.32 8.18
CA ALA A 128 -7.67 -3.11 7.81
C ALA A 128 -7.95 -3.98 6.58
N ILE A 129 -7.04 -3.99 5.60
CA ILE A 129 -7.27 -4.66 4.32
C ILE A 129 -7.53 -6.15 4.46
N ASN A 130 -6.79 -6.82 5.35
CA ASN A 130 -6.87 -8.26 5.58
C ASN A 130 -8.04 -8.68 6.50
N ARG A 131 -8.88 -7.73 6.93
CA ARG A 131 -10.17 -8.05 7.58
C ARG A 131 -11.30 -8.28 6.58
N PHE A 132 -11.09 -7.93 5.32
CA PHE A 132 -12.04 -8.22 4.26
C PHE A 132 -11.79 -9.61 3.70
N SER A 133 -12.86 -10.33 3.35
CA SER A 133 -12.76 -11.66 2.74
C SER A 133 -12.27 -11.53 1.31
N PHE A 134 -11.09 -12.08 1.06
CA PHE A 134 -10.55 -12.32 -0.27
C PHE A 134 -10.78 -13.79 -0.64
N ASP A 135 -11.00 -14.06 -1.92
CA ASP A 135 -11.10 -15.42 -2.43
C ASP A 135 -9.72 -16.08 -2.40
N ASN A 136 -9.66 -17.36 -2.05
CA ASN A 136 -8.43 -18.13 -1.99
C ASN A 136 -8.01 -18.63 -3.39
N TYR A 137 -7.56 -17.71 -4.23
CA TYR A 137 -7.01 -18.00 -5.54
C TYR A 137 -5.62 -17.38 -5.68
N GLU A 138 -4.77 -18.04 -6.46
CA GLU A 138 -3.46 -17.52 -6.80
C GLU A 138 -3.58 -16.43 -7.88
N LEU A 139 -2.70 -15.44 -7.76
CA LEU A 139 -2.53 -14.41 -8.78
C LEU A 139 -1.90 -15.05 -10.02
N GLU A 140 -2.41 -14.71 -11.20
CA GLU A 140 -1.93 -15.25 -12.49
C GLU A 140 -1.41 -14.13 -13.40
N ILE A 141 -0.57 -14.50 -14.38
CA ILE A 141 -0.22 -13.59 -15.47
C ILE A 141 -1.50 -13.09 -16.15
N ALA A 142 -1.46 -11.82 -16.58
CA ALA A 142 -2.57 -11.14 -17.24
C ALA A 142 -3.82 -10.88 -16.38
N ASP A 143 -3.80 -11.22 -15.09
CA ASP A 143 -4.86 -10.78 -14.18
C ASP A 143 -5.00 -9.27 -14.16
N ASP A 144 -6.24 -8.80 -14.15
CA ASP A 144 -6.55 -7.39 -13.90
C ASP A 144 -6.22 -7.06 -12.45
N VAL A 145 -5.38 -6.04 -12.25
CA VAL A 145 -5.03 -5.50 -10.93
C VAL A 145 -5.55 -4.08 -10.76
N PHE A 146 -5.83 -3.72 -9.52
CA PHE A 146 -6.27 -2.39 -9.12
C PHE A 146 -5.40 -1.89 -7.98
N ILE A 147 -4.77 -0.75 -8.20
CA ILE A 147 -3.94 -0.05 -7.22
C ILE A 147 -4.82 1.02 -6.58
N LEU A 148 -5.09 0.91 -5.28
CA LEU A 148 -6.00 1.81 -4.57
C LEU A 148 -5.18 2.90 -3.87
N GLY A 149 -4.97 4.03 -4.53
CA GLY A 149 -4.06 5.08 -4.06
C GLY A 149 -4.48 6.52 -4.36
N PHE A 150 -3.60 7.46 -4.04
CA PHE A 150 -3.84 8.91 -4.12
C PHE A 150 -2.83 9.59 -5.04
N PRO A 151 -2.97 9.45 -6.38
CA PRO A 151 -2.01 10.01 -7.31
C PRO A 151 -2.01 11.54 -7.23
N TYR A 152 -0.82 12.15 -7.10
CA TYR A 152 -0.66 13.60 -6.93
C TYR A 152 -1.49 14.20 -5.78
N ASN A 153 -1.71 13.42 -4.70
CA ASN A 153 -2.57 13.81 -3.59
C ASN A 153 -4.02 14.13 -4.01
N LEU A 154 -4.46 13.59 -5.15
CA LEU A 154 -5.84 13.63 -5.61
C LEU A 154 -6.60 12.46 -4.99
N ASP A 155 -7.79 12.74 -4.45
CA ASP A 155 -8.75 11.73 -4.04
C ASP A 155 -9.84 11.51 -5.10
N GLY A 156 -10.45 10.34 -5.08
CA GLY A 156 -11.60 9.97 -5.92
C GLY A 156 -12.92 10.60 -5.46
N GLY A 157 -12.88 11.59 -4.57
CA GLY A 157 -14.00 12.18 -3.86
C GLY A 157 -13.95 11.82 -2.38
N ALA A 158 -14.03 12.83 -1.50
CA ALA A 158 -14.10 12.68 -0.05
C ALA A 158 -12.99 11.79 0.56
N PHE A 159 -11.75 11.95 0.11
CA PHE A 159 -10.58 11.19 0.57
C PHE A 159 -10.64 9.67 0.30
N PHE A 160 -11.46 9.23 -0.66
CA PHE A 160 -11.38 7.85 -1.17
C PHE A 160 -10.26 7.70 -2.20
N PRO A 161 -9.62 6.51 -2.28
CA PRO A 161 -8.57 6.27 -3.25
C PRO A 161 -9.13 6.24 -4.68
N ILE A 162 -8.28 6.61 -5.63
CA ILE A 162 -8.49 6.33 -7.05
C ILE A 162 -8.09 4.88 -7.30
N TRP A 163 -8.99 4.11 -7.91
CA TRP A 163 -8.75 2.73 -8.30
C TRP A 163 -8.07 2.71 -9.67
N LYS A 164 -6.75 2.64 -9.68
CA LYS A 164 -5.99 2.62 -10.93
C LYS A 164 -5.85 1.19 -11.44
N LYS A 165 -6.48 0.90 -12.58
CA LYS A 165 -6.36 -0.39 -13.26
C LYS A 165 -4.98 -0.56 -13.92
N GLY A 166 -4.49 -1.80 -13.88
CA GLY A 166 -3.36 -2.35 -14.65
C GLY A 166 -3.55 -3.86 -14.84
N SER A 167 -2.51 -4.57 -15.29
CA SER A 167 -2.50 -6.03 -15.39
C SER A 167 -1.18 -6.63 -14.92
N VAL A 168 -1.19 -7.88 -14.46
CA VAL A 168 0.05 -8.61 -14.14
C VAL A 168 0.89 -8.82 -15.40
N ALA A 169 2.14 -8.38 -15.35
CA ALA A 169 3.05 -8.32 -16.51
C ALA A 169 4.28 -9.24 -16.39
N SER A 170 4.45 -9.94 -15.27
CA SER A 170 5.49 -10.96 -15.08
C SER A 170 4.94 -12.13 -14.26
N GLU A 171 5.63 -13.27 -14.27
CA GLU A 171 5.28 -14.44 -13.45
C GLU A 171 5.17 -14.06 -11.97
N PRO A 172 3.96 -14.07 -11.37
CA PRO A 172 3.76 -13.61 -9.99
C PRO A 172 4.23 -14.63 -8.94
N THR A 173 4.34 -15.90 -9.32
CA THR A 173 4.77 -16.99 -8.43
C THR A 173 6.29 -17.04 -8.26
N LEU A 174 7.04 -16.58 -9.27
CA LEU A 174 8.51 -16.57 -9.23
C LEU A 174 9.04 -15.29 -8.56
N PRO A 175 10.17 -15.35 -7.82
CA PRO A 175 10.86 -14.15 -7.38
C PRO A 175 11.55 -13.46 -8.57
N MET A 176 11.63 -12.13 -8.53
CA MET A 176 12.34 -11.32 -9.53
C MET A 176 13.55 -10.67 -8.89
N ASP A 177 14.72 -10.80 -9.51
CA ASP A 177 16.01 -10.34 -8.96
C ASP A 177 16.31 -10.91 -7.56
N ASN A 178 15.88 -12.14 -7.28
CA ASN A 178 15.91 -12.78 -5.95
C ASN A 178 15.15 -12.00 -4.86
N LEU A 179 14.16 -11.19 -5.25
CA LEU A 179 13.31 -10.43 -4.35
C LEU A 179 11.83 -10.83 -4.51
N PRO A 180 11.03 -10.76 -3.42
CA PRO A 180 9.61 -11.10 -3.44
C PRO A 180 8.78 -9.98 -4.08
N LYS A 181 9.02 -9.75 -5.37
CA LYS A 181 8.32 -8.74 -6.19
C LYS A 181 7.92 -9.30 -7.55
N PHE A 182 6.95 -8.66 -8.18
CA PHE A 182 6.55 -8.90 -9.55
C PHE A 182 6.17 -7.58 -10.23
N LEU A 183 5.99 -7.61 -11.56
CA LEU A 183 5.68 -6.45 -12.37
C LEU A 183 4.23 -6.43 -12.79
N ILE A 184 3.71 -5.20 -12.89
CA ILE A 184 2.39 -4.91 -13.47
C ILE A 184 2.53 -3.88 -14.58
N ASP A 185 1.73 -4.00 -15.62
CA ASP A 185 1.62 -3.00 -16.68
C ASP A 185 0.62 -1.93 -16.25
N THR A 186 1.10 -0.71 -15.99
CA THR A 186 0.25 0.40 -15.59
C THR A 186 0.92 1.76 -15.79
N ALA A 187 0.18 2.70 -16.36
CA ALA A 187 0.54 4.11 -16.32
C ALA A 187 0.26 4.71 -14.93
N SER A 188 1.13 4.44 -13.95
CA SER A 188 1.02 5.01 -12.59
C SER A 188 1.65 6.41 -12.49
N ARG A 189 1.43 7.06 -11.35
CA ARG A 189 1.88 8.43 -11.04
C ARG A 189 2.39 8.52 -9.60
N SER A 190 3.14 9.58 -9.30
CA SER A 190 3.61 9.87 -7.93
C SER A 190 2.41 9.96 -6.98
N GLY A 191 2.59 9.60 -5.71
CA GLY A 191 1.53 9.52 -4.70
C GLY A 191 0.87 8.13 -4.54
N MET A 192 1.07 7.24 -5.51
CA MET A 192 0.54 5.87 -5.45
C MET A 192 1.42 4.92 -4.61
N SER A 193 2.68 5.27 -4.34
CA SER A 193 3.61 4.47 -3.53
C SER A 193 3.02 4.16 -2.15
N GLY A 194 2.97 2.87 -1.80
CA GLY A 194 2.45 2.34 -0.55
C GLY A 194 0.99 1.91 -0.65
N SER A 195 0.40 1.98 -1.84
CA SER A 195 -0.98 1.53 -2.07
C SER A 195 -1.09 0.01 -1.98
N PRO A 196 -2.19 -0.52 -1.42
CA PRO A 196 -2.52 -1.92 -1.60
C PRO A 196 -2.91 -2.20 -3.05
N VAL A 197 -2.51 -3.38 -3.54
CA VAL A 197 -2.89 -3.91 -4.85
C VAL A 197 -3.83 -5.08 -4.64
N ILE A 198 -4.98 -5.01 -5.28
CA ILE A 198 -5.92 -6.14 -5.36
C ILE A 198 -5.97 -6.62 -6.81
N PHE A 199 -6.30 -7.89 -7.02
CA PHE A 199 -6.62 -8.42 -8.34
C PHE A 199 -8.10 -8.80 -8.40
N LYS A 200 -8.67 -8.68 -9.59
CA LYS A 200 -10.02 -9.17 -9.88
C LYS A 200 -10.01 -9.99 -11.15
N ARG A 201 -10.54 -11.20 -11.09
CA ARG A 201 -10.67 -12.08 -12.26
C ARG A 201 -12.15 -12.38 -12.46
N PRO A 202 -12.84 -11.74 -13.41
CA PRO A 202 -14.21 -12.10 -13.76
C PRO A 202 -14.22 -13.34 -14.64
N GLY A 203 -15.14 -14.27 -14.41
CA GLY A 203 -15.37 -15.38 -15.34
C GLY A 203 -15.83 -16.66 -14.65
N PRO A 204 -15.94 -17.76 -15.42
CA PRO A 204 -16.19 -19.06 -14.85
C PRO A 204 -14.93 -19.58 -14.15
N HIS A 205 -15.04 -19.85 -12.86
CA HIS A 205 -13.95 -20.43 -12.07
C HIS A 205 -14.25 -21.90 -11.79
N ILE A 206 -13.51 -22.78 -12.47
CA ILE A 206 -13.65 -24.23 -12.36
C ILE A 206 -12.98 -24.67 -11.06
N ILE A 207 -13.74 -25.27 -10.17
CA ILE A 207 -13.23 -25.88 -8.94
C ILE A 207 -12.94 -27.36 -9.23
N ASN A 208 -11.74 -27.84 -8.89
CA ASN A 208 -11.34 -29.25 -9.03
C ASN A 208 -11.36 -29.83 -10.46
N ASN A 209 -11.13 -29.02 -11.51
CA ASN A 209 -11.11 -29.47 -12.92
C ASN A 209 -12.39 -30.18 -13.40
N VAL A 210 -13.51 -30.03 -12.69
CA VAL A 210 -14.81 -30.53 -13.10
C VAL A 210 -15.72 -29.34 -13.34
N LEU A 211 -16.24 -29.22 -14.58
CA LEU A 211 -17.39 -28.36 -14.87
C LEU A 211 -18.62 -29.06 -14.28
N ASP A 212 -18.90 -28.80 -13.00
CA ASP A 212 -20.16 -29.17 -12.35
C ASP A 212 -21.00 -27.92 -12.02
N ASP A 213 -22.20 -28.14 -11.46
CA ASP A 213 -23.11 -27.10 -11.01
C ASP A 213 -22.53 -26.18 -9.91
N LYS A 214 -21.30 -26.41 -9.45
CA LYS A 214 -20.54 -25.57 -8.50
C LYS A 214 -19.55 -24.64 -9.21
N THR A 215 -19.54 -24.60 -10.54
CA THR A 215 -18.80 -23.59 -11.32
C THR A 215 -19.22 -22.20 -10.86
N ARG A 216 -18.29 -21.47 -10.24
CA ARG A 216 -18.57 -20.15 -9.68
C ARG A 216 -18.56 -19.12 -10.81
N LEU A 217 -19.74 -18.59 -11.12
CA LEU A 217 -19.97 -17.51 -12.09
C LEU A 217 -19.98 -16.17 -11.35
N ASP A 218 -18.84 -15.79 -10.79
CA ASP A 218 -18.69 -14.46 -10.21
C ASP A 218 -17.30 -13.87 -10.49
N THR A 219 -16.86 -12.93 -9.67
CA THR A 219 -15.55 -12.31 -9.79
C THR A 219 -14.73 -12.70 -8.59
N ILE A 220 -13.64 -13.44 -8.82
CA ILE A 220 -12.58 -13.63 -7.82
C ILE A 220 -12.02 -12.25 -7.47
N CYS A 221 -11.82 -12.00 -6.18
CA CYS A 221 -11.10 -10.84 -5.68
C CYS A 221 -10.04 -11.27 -4.68
N GLY A 222 -8.78 -10.88 -4.89
CA GLY A 222 -7.69 -11.19 -3.96
C GLY A 222 -6.78 -10.00 -3.69
N PHE A 223 -6.06 -10.05 -2.56
CA PHE A 223 -4.99 -9.11 -2.24
C PHE A 223 -3.67 -9.62 -2.82
N ALA A 224 -2.99 -8.78 -3.59
CA ALA A 224 -1.77 -9.12 -4.30
C ALA A 224 -0.50 -8.62 -3.59
N GLY A 225 -0.59 -7.48 -2.91
CA GLY A 225 0.53 -6.92 -2.14
C GLY A 225 0.62 -5.40 -2.16
N VAL A 226 1.84 -4.86 -2.14
CA VAL A 226 2.11 -3.42 -1.96
C VAL A 226 2.76 -2.82 -3.20
N TYR A 227 2.14 -1.77 -3.76
CA TYR A 227 2.68 -1.05 -4.90
C TYR A 227 3.82 -0.12 -4.48
N SER A 228 4.99 -0.21 -5.12
CA SER A 228 6.20 0.58 -4.79
C SER A 228 6.41 1.81 -5.66
N GLY A 229 6.00 1.75 -6.92
CA GLY A 229 6.47 2.70 -7.92
C GLY A 229 6.79 2.01 -9.23
N ARG A 230 7.54 2.69 -10.08
CA ARG A 230 7.90 2.18 -11.42
C ARG A 230 9.37 1.80 -11.46
N ILE A 231 9.72 0.93 -12.40
CA ILE A 231 11.12 0.71 -12.74
C ILE A 231 11.71 2.03 -13.21
N GLN A 232 12.77 2.49 -12.54
CA GLN A 232 13.54 3.62 -13.01
C GLN A 232 14.43 3.14 -14.14
N GLY A 233 14.11 3.53 -15.37
CA GLY A 233 14.88 3.19 -16.55
C GLY A 233 14.94 4.32 -17.57
N LYS A 234 15.80 4.15 -18.57
CA LYS A 234 16.09 5.18 -19.59
C LYS A 234 15.07 5.19 -20.73
N SER A 235 14.17 4.20 -20.79
CA SER A 235 13.22 4.04 -21.89
C SER A 235 11.79 4.41 -21.47
N ALA A 236 10.96 4.77 -22.46
CA ALA A 236 9.53 5.01 -22.25
C ALA A 236 8.76 3.76 -21.78
N LEU A 237 9.31 2.56 -22.02
CA LEU A 237 8.74 1.28 -21.58
C LEU A 237 8.93 1.06 -20.08
N ASP A 238 10.12 1.39 -19.55
CA ASP A 238 10.40 1.31 -18.10
C ASP A 238 9.44 2.18 -17.30
N ALA A 239 9.02 3.31 -17.89
CA ALA A 239 8.05 4.23 -17.31
C ALA A 239 6.60 3.69 -17.24
N GLN A 240 6.31 2.49 -17.75
CA GLN A 240 5.00 1.84 -17.71
C GLN A 240 4.97 0.58 -16.84
N LEU A 241 6.12 0.07 -16.40
CA LEU A 241 6.19 -1.11 -15.54
C LEU A 241 6.22 -0.72 -14.07
N GLY A 242 5.16 -1.11 -13.35
CA GLY A 242 5.00 -0.94 -11.91
C GLY A 242 5.56 -2.13 -11.14
N ILE A 243 6.15 -1.87 -9.98
CA ILE A 243 6.66 -2.89 -9.05
C ILE A 243 5.62 -3.11 -7.95
N VAL A 244 5.30 -4.37 -7.71
CA VAL A 244 4.48 -4.81 -6.57
C VAL A 244 5.27 -5.78 -5.72
N TRP A 245 5.42 -5.47 -4.44
CA TRP A 245 5.93 -6.40 -3.44
C TRP A 245 4.83 -7.39 -3.07
N LYS A 246 5.14 -8.68 -3.06
CA LYS A 246 4.17 -9.73 -2.76
C LYS A 246 3.63 -9.56 -1.33
N LYS A 247 2.36 -9.92 -1.10
CA LYS A 247 1.69 -9.68 0.20
C LYS A 247 2.39 -10.33 1.40
N GLU A 248 3.09 -11.44 1.18
CA GLU A 248 3.77 -12.23 2.21
C GLU A 248 4.81 -11.40 2.97
N VAL A 249 5.45 -10.43 2.29
CA VAL A 249 6.46 -9.55 2.91
C VAL A 249 5.94 -8.78 4.10
N ILE A 250 4.64 -8.50 4.15
CA ILE A 250 4.04 -7.74 5.26
C ILE A 250 4.15 -8.54 6.55
N GLU A 251 3.80 -9.82 6.51
CA GLU A 251 3.85 -10.69 7.68
C GLU A 251 5.30 -11.04 8.02
N GLU A 252 6.17 -11.28 7.03
CA GLU A 252 7.62 -11.46 7.25
C GLU A 252 8.26 -10.27 8.00
N ILE A 253 7.87 -9.04 7.66
CA ILE A 253 8.32 -7.81 8.34
C ILE A 253 7.77 -7.74 9.77
N ILE A 254 6.47 -7.96 9.95
CA ILE A 254 5.80 -7.85 11.25
C ILE A 254 6.32 -8.92 12.24
N GLU A 255 6.52 -10.15 11.77
CA GLU A 255 7.05 -11.27 12.56
C GLU A 255 8.53 -11.07 12.86
N GLY A 256 9.31 -10.57 11.89
CA GLY A 256 10.73 -10.30 12.07
C GLY A 256 11.02 -9.26 13.15
N LYS A 257 10.14 -8.25 13.32
CA LYS A 257 10.27 -7.15 14.31
C LYS A 257 11.64 -6.47 14.29
N VAL A 258 12.27 -6.41 13.12
CA VAL A 258 13.58 -5.76 12.92
C VAL A 258 13.35 -4.28 12.69
N LEU A 259 13.76 -3.44 13.62
CA LEU A 259 13.79 -1.98 13.44
C LEU A 259 14.82 -1.59 12.39
N ASP A 260 14.50 -0.57 11.61
CA ASP A 260 15.45 0.01 10.68
C ASP A 260 16.66 0.59 11.41
N SER A 261 17.84 0.39 10.84
CA SER A 261 19.10 0.91 11.36
C SER A 261 19.33 2.38 11.00
N ILE A 262 18.53 2.93 10.07
CA ILE A 262 18.67 4.32 9.63
C ILE A 262 18.35 5.28 10.77
N THR A 263 19.18 6.32 10.91
CA THR A 263 18.98 7.41 11.86
C THR A 263 18.53 8.68 11.13
N PHE A 264 17.86 9.58 11.85
CA PHE A 264 17.50 10.91 11.34
C PHE A 264 18.69 11.85 11.38
#